data_AF-G5DZ71-F1
#
_entry.id   AF-G5DZ71-F1
#
_cell.length_a   1.000
_cell.length_b   1.000
_cell.length_c   1.000
_cell.angle_alpha   90.00
_cell.angle_beta   90.00
_cell.angle_gamma   90.00
#
_symmetry.space_group_name_H-M   'P 1'
#
loop_
_entity.id
_entity.type
_entity.pdbx_description
1 polymer ?
#
loop_
_entity_poly.entity_id
_entity_poly.type
_entity_poly.pdbx_seq_one_letter_code
_entity_poly.pdbx_strand_id
1 'polypeptide(L)'
;LPCTDSFINVDMRTISFDIPPQEILTKDSVTVSVDGVVYYRVQNATLAVANITNADSATRLLAQTTLRNVLGTKNLSQILSDREEIAHNMQ
;
A
#
# COMPACT_ATOMS: atom_id res chain seq x y z
N LEU A 1 9.47 29.06 23.54
CA LEU A 1 8.34 29.15 24.48
C LEU A 1 8.02 27.75 24.96
N PRO A 2 7.95 27.49 26.28
CA PRO A 2 7.28 26.28 26.78
C PRO A 2 5.76 26.44 26.54
N CYS A 3 5.03 25.34 26.35
CA CYS A 3 3.58 25.32 26.05
C CYS A 3 3.17 25.51 24.58
N THR A 4 3.92 24.95 23.63
CA THR A 4 3.36 24.63 22.28
C THR A 4 3.22 23.12 22.14
N ASP A 5 2.59 22.46 23.12
CA ASP A 5 2.10 21.11 22.90
C ASP A 5 0.96 21.20 21.90
N SER A 6 1.26 20.82 20.66
CA SER A 6 0.27 20.73 19.60
C SER A 6 -0.51 19.43 19.81
N PHE A 7 -1.79 19.53 20.13
CA PHE A 7 -2.67 18.37 20.20
C PHE A 7 -2.88 17.84 18.78
N ILE A 8 -2.40 16.62 18.53
CA ILE A 8 -2.59 15.92 17.25
C ILE A 8 -3.53 14.75 17.51
N ASN A 9 -4.75 14.83 16.96
CA ASN A 9 -5.68 13.72 17.00
C ASN A 9 -5.28 12.68 15.94
N VAL A 10 -4.91 11.48 16.38
CA VAL A 10 -4.51 10.38 15.49
C VAL A 10 -5.68 9.40 15.37
N ASP A 11 -6.20 9.24 14.16
CA ASP A 11 -7.22 8.22 13.90
C ASP A 11 -6.58 6.83 13.86
N MET A 12 -7.03 5.95 14.75
CA MET A 12 -6.58 4.54 14.83
C MET A 12 -7.54 3.57 14.14
N ARG A 13 -8.60 4.08 13.50
CA ARG A 13 -9.51 3.24 12.71
C ARG A 13 -8.82 2.75 11.45
N THR A 14 -9.34 1.66 10.89
CA THR A 14 -8.92 1.18 9.58
C THR A 14 -9.33 2.22 8.54
N ILE A 15 -8.35 2.70 7.81
CA ILE A 15 -8.53 3.60 6.68
C ILE A 15 -8.07 2.89 5.41
N SER A 16 -8.69 3.27 4.30
CA SER A 16 -8.38 2.72 2.99
C SER A 16 -7.91 3.82 2.04
N PHE A 17 -7.03 3.45 1.14
CA PHE A 17 -6.71 4.28 -0.03
C PHE A 17 -6.61 3.43 -1.28
N ASP A 18 -6.95 4.06 -2.40
CA ASP A 18 -6.87 3.45 -3.72
C ASP A 18 -5.47 3.61 -4.30
N ILE A 19 -4.96 2.52 -4.88
CA ILE A 19 -3.75 2.53 -5.71
C ILE A 19 -4.19 2.92 -7.12
N PRO A 20 -3.60 3.97 -7.73
CA PRO A 20 -3.92 4.33 -9.10
C PRO A 20 -3.56 3.17 -10.06
N PRO A 21 -4.30 3.01 -11.17
CA PRO A 21 -4.03 1.95 -12.14
C PRO A 21 -2.57 1.96 -12.61
N GLN A 22 -1.93 0.79 -12.58
CA GLN A 22 -0.57 0.61 -13.06
C GLN A 22 -0.52 -0.32 -14.25
N GLU A 23 0.21 0.11 -15.28
CA GLU A 23 0.54 -0.73 -16.43
C GLU A 23 1.83 -1.50 -16.15
N ILE A 24 1.73 -2.84 -16.20
CA ILE A 24 2.77 -3.78 -15.79
C ILE A 24 2.89 -4.86 -16.86
N LEU A 25 4.14 -5.24 -17.14
CA LEU A 25 4.45 -6.40 -17.97
C LEU A 25 4.60 -7.63 -17.06
N THR A 26 3.79 -8.65 -17.30
CA THR A 26 3.87 -9.93 -16.59
C THR A 26 5.05 -10.76 -17.07
N LYS A 27 5.36 -11.84 -16.35
CA LYS A 27 6.46 -12.76 -16.69
C LYS A 27 6.33 -13.40 -18.08
N ASP A 28 5.10 -13.59 -18.55
CA ASP A 28 4.76 -14.11 -19.87
C ASP A 28 4.63 -13.02 -20.96
N SER A 29 5.18 -11.83 -20.72
CA SER A 29 5.20 -10.69 -21.66
C SER A 29 3.81 -10.18 -22.05
N VAL A 30 2.84 -10.28 -21.14
CA VAL A 30 1.51 -9.70 -21.33
C VAL A 30 1.42 -8.37 -20.58
N THR A 31 0.94 -7.34 -21.27
CA THR A 31 0.68 -6.05 -20.64
C THR A 31 -0.68 -6.09 -19.95
N VAL A 32 -0.70 -5.80 -18.65
CA VAL A 32 -1.91 -5.73 -17.83
C VAL A 32 -2.00 -4.38 -17.13
N SER A 33 -3.23 -3.88 -16.98
CA SER A 33 -3.54 -2.73 -16.13
C SER A 33 -4.22 -3.22 -14.86
N VAL A 34 -3.64 -2.92 -13.70
CA VAL A 34 -4.14 -3.39 -12.40
C VAL A 34 -4.29 -2.22 -11.44
N ASP A 35 -5.42 -2.18 -10.75
CA ASP A 35 -5.73 -1.28 -9.64
C ASP A 35 -5.88 -2.08 -8.33
N GLY A 36 -6.03 -1.38 -7.21
CA GLY A 36 -6.19 -2.04 -5.91
C GLY A 36 -6.52 -1.09 -4.78
N VAL A 37 -6.90 -1.66 -3.63
CA VAL A 37 -7.24 -0.92 -2.40
C VAL A 37 -6.40 -1.47 -1.25
N VAL A 38 -5.76 -0.58 -0.50
CA VAL A 38 -4.97 -0.94 0.69
C VAL A 38 -5.72 -0.53 1.93
N TYR A 39 -5.85 -1.45 2.88
CA TYR A 39 -6.42 -1.19 4.20
C TYR A 39 -5.30 -1.19 5.23
N TYR A 40 -5.18 -0.10 5.98
CA TYR A 40 -4.20 0.01 7.06
C TYR A 40 -4.78 0.73 8.27
N ARG A 41 -4.14 0.52 9.42
CA ARG A 41 -4.47 1.25 10.65
C ARG A 41 -3.20 1.58 11.41
N VAL A 42 -3.22 2.70 12.11
CA VAL A 42 -2.13 3.06 13.03
C VAL A 42 -2.18 2.12 14.23
N GLN A 43 -1.10 1.37 14.48
CA GLN A 43 -0.99 0.51 15.66
C GLN A 43 -0.50 1.27 16.91
N ASN A 44 0.31 2.32 16.72
CA ASN A 44 0.89 3.10 17.81
C ASN A 44 0.93 4.59 17.43
N ALA A 45 0.12 5.40 18.12
CA ALA A 45 0.01 6.84 17.85
C ALA A 45 1.29 7.61 18.16
N THR A 46 2.04 7.23 19.20
CA THR A 46 3.30 7.89 19.58
C THR A 46 4.36 7.70 18.50
N LEU A 47 4.51 6.47 18.00
CA LEU A 47 5.44 6.17 16.89
C LEU A 47 4.97 6.81 15.59
N ALA A 48 3.66 6.84 15.34
CA ALA A 48 3.14 7.50 14.15
C ALA A 48 3.50 8.99 14.16
N VAL A 49 3.19 9.73 15.21
CA VAL A 49 3.50 11.18 15.26
C VAL A 49 5.02 11.45 15.25
N ALA A 50 5.82 10.60 15.91
CA ALA A 50 7.27 10.79 16.00
C ALA A 50 8.02 10.46 14.71
N ASN A 51 7.64 9.38 14.01
CA ASN A 51 8.37 8.90 12.83
C ASN A 51 7.80 9.42 11.52
N ILE A 52 6.61 10.02 11.53
CA ILE A 52 5.86 10.26 10.30
C ILE A 52 5.65 11.75 10.08
N THR A 53 6.42 12.31 9.14
CA THR A 53 6.06 13.56 8.46
C THR A 53 5.16 13.30 7.24
N ASN A 54 5.34 12.16 6.52
CA ASN A 54 4.59 11.78 5.30
C ASN A 54 4.51 10.26 5.04
N ALA A 55 3.99 9.47 5.98
CA ALA A 55 3.91 8.01 5.80
C ALA A 55 2.79 7.64 4.83
N ASP A 56 1.71 8.41 4.76
CA ASP A 56 0.68 8.20 3.76
C ASP A 56 1.31 8.16 2.34
N SER A 57 2.17 9.11 2.01
CA SER A 57 2.86 9.14 0.71
C SER A 57 3.86 7.99 0.55
N ALA A 58 4.64 7.68 1.59
CA ALA A 58 5.61 6.60 1.54
C ALA A 58 4.93 5.23 1.40
N THR A 59 3.85 4.99 2.14
CA THR A 59 3.03 3.77 2.08
C THR A 59 2.35 3.63 0.72
N ARG A 60 1.86 4.72 0.12
CA ARG A 60 1.34 4.70 -1.26
C ARG A 60 2.40 4.27 -2.26
N LEU A 61 3.59 4.86 -2.20
CA LEU A 61 4.69 4.53 -3.11
C LEU A 61 5.17 3.09 -2.92
N LEU A 62 5.25 2.64 -1.66
CA LEU A 62 5.61 1.26 -1.33
C LEU A 62 4.56 0.29 -1.88
N ALA A 63 3.28 0.53 -1.63
CA ALA A 63 2.20 -0.30 -2.15
C ALA A 63 2.25 -0.40 -3.67
N GLN A 64 2.50 0.71 -4.37
CA GLN A 64 2.67 0.73 -5.81
C GLN A 64 3.84 -0.14 -6.27
N THR A 65 5.00 0.02 -5.63
CA THR A 65 6.22 -0.70 -5.96
C THR A 65 6.08 -2.20 -5.69
N THR A 66 5.48 -2.57 -4.56
CA THR A 66 5.21 -3.96 -4.19
C THR A 66 4.24 -4.61 -5.17
N LEU A 67 3.15 -3.92 -5.54
CA LEU A 67 2.20 -4.41 -6.55
C LEU A 67 2.91 -4.69 -7.88
N ARG A 68 3.74 -3.73 -8.34
CA ARG A 68 4.53 -3.88 -9.57
C ARG A 68 5.49 -5.07 -9.52
N ASN A 69 6.19 -5.24 -8.40
CA ASN A 69 7.18 -6.31 -8.22
C ASN A 69 6.52 -7.69 -8.19
N VAL A 70 5.44 -7.85 -7.42
CA VAL A 70 4.75 -9.15 -7.31
C VAL A 70 4.15 -9.55 -8.65
N LEU A 71 3.40 -8.65 -9.30
CA LEU A 71 2.76 -8.94 -10.58
C LEU A 71 3.77 -9.18 -11.72
N GLY A 72 4.92 -8.49 -11.71
CA GLY A 72 5.99 -8.73 -12.69
C GLY A 72 6.62 -10.13 -12.61
N THR A 73 6.52 -10.81 -11.45
CA THR A 73 7.06 -12.17 -11.28
C THR A 73 6.07 -13.29 -11.58
N LYS A 74 4.79 -12.95 -11.79
CA LYS A 74 3.70 -13.91 -12.01
C LYS A 74 3.25 -13.88 -13.49
N ASN A 75 2.68 -14.99 -13.95
CA ASN A 75 2.06 -15.09 -15.27
C ASN A 75 0.61 -14.56 -15.21
N LEU A 76 0.03 -14.16 -16.35
CA LEU A 76 -1.37 -13.68 -16.41
C LEU A 76 -2.36 -14.69 -15.80
N SER A 77 -2.22 -15.97 -16.12
CA SER A 77 -3.13 -17.02 -15.64
C SER A 77 -3.10 -17.18 -14.12
N GLN A 78 -1.92 -17.01 -13.50
CA GLN A 78 -1.76 -17.04 -12.05
C GLN A 78 -2.35 -15.80 -11.41
N ILE A 79 -2.19 -14.63 -12.03
CA ILE A 79 -2.79 -13.38 -11.53
C ILE A 79 -4.32 -13.48 -11.48
N LEU A 80 -4.93 -14.13 -12.49
CA LEU A 80 -6.37 -14.33 -12.55
C LEU A 80 -6.87 -15.43 -11.59
N SER A 81 -6.11 -16.51 -11.40
CA SER A 81 -6.53 -17.66 -10.59
C SER A 81 -6.21 -17.50 -9.10
N ASP A 82 -5.06 -16.90 -8.78
CA ASP A 82 -4.48 -16.84 -7.43
C ASP A 82 -4.62 -15.44 -6.82
N ARG A 83 -5.69 -14.70 -7.17
CA ARG A 83 -5.89 -13.31 -6.72
C ARG A 83 -5.83 -13.17 -5.20
N GLU A 84 -6.38 -14.13 -4.47
CA GLU A 84 -6.35 -14.15 -2.99
C GLU A 84 -4.93 -14.40 -2.44
N GLU A 85 -4.17 -15.30 -3.05
CA GLU A 85 -2.79 -15.59 -2.64
C GLU A 85 -1.89 -14.35 -2.87
N ILE A 86 -2.09 -13.65 -3.99
CA ILE A 86 -1.35 -12.42 -4.30
C ILE A 86 -1.70 -11.33 -3.28
N ALA A 87 -2.98 -11.17 -2.93
CA ALA A 87 -3.40 -10.24 -1.90
C ALA A 87 -2.78 -10.56 -0.53
N HIS A 88 -2.68 -11.85 -0.19
CA HIS A 88 -2.07 -12.28 1.07
C HIS A 88 -0.55 -12.06 1.12
N ASN A 89 0.15 -12.24 0.00
CA ASN A 89 1.59 -11.96 -0.09
C ASN A 89 1.94 -10.47 0.03
N MET A 90 0.96 -9.57 -0.11
CA MET A 90 1.14 -8.12 0.02
C MET A 90 0.80 -7.57 1.42
N GLN A 91 0.45 -8.44 2.37
CA GLN A 91 0.03 -8.07 3.74
C GLN A 91 1.21 -7.76 4.67
#